data_AF-A0A1E4UYT1-F1
#
_entry.id   AF-A0A1E4UYT1-F1
#
_cell.length_a   1.000
_cell.length_b   1.000
_cell.length_c   1.000
_cell.angle_alpha   90.00
_cell.angle_beta   90.00
_cell.angle_gamma   90.00
#
_symmetry.space_group_name_H-M   'P 1'
#
loop_
_entity.id
_entity.type
_entity.pdbx_description
1 polymer ?
#
loop_
_entity_poly.entity_id
_entity_poly.type
_entity_poly.pdbx_seq_one_letter_code
_entity_poly.pdbx_strand_id
1 'polypeptide(L)'
;MKDVCLSQVCLHAADLVRGKVIHLRDEERAVFEAFSVIGYVHFQPSQHSNALTLCSCRHPALFEFYFYYRWLPSNLDLFRLPPELRQNEFA
;
A
#
# COMPACT_ATOMS: atom_id res chain seq x y z
N MET A 1 -10.71 -12.94 2.76
CA MET A 1 -9.66 -11.90 2.86
C MET A 1 -10.36 -10.55 2.71
N LYS A 2 -10.03 -9.54 3.51
CA LYS A 2 -10.51 -8.19 3.22
C LYS A 2 -9.68 -7.67 2.05
N ASP A 3 -10.35 -7.32 0.95
CA ASP A 3 -9.69 -6.84 -0.25
C ASP A 3 -8.97 -5.51 0.06
N VAL A 4 -7.70 -5.44 -0.31
CA VAL A 4 -6.94 -4.19 -0.24
C VAL A 4 -7.42 -3.31 -1.38
N CYS A 5 -7.89 -2.10 -1.07
CA CYS A 5 -8.41 -1.20 -2.08
C CYS A 5 -7.28 -0.36 -2.70
N LEU A 6 -7.23 -0.30 -4.05
CA LEU A 6 -6.23 0.47 -4.77
C LEU A 6 -6.20 1.95 -4.36
N SER A 7 -7.38 2.57 -4.20
CA SER A 7 -7.47 3.99 -3.82
C SER A 7 -6.82 4.25 -2.46
N GLN A 8 -6.99 3.34 -1.51
CA GLN A 8 -6.40 3.42 -0.18
C GLN A 8 -4.87 3.28 -0.25
N VAL A 9 -4.35 2.33 -1.04
CA VAL A 9 -2.91 2.17 -1.24
C VAL A 9 -2.30 3.39 -1.92
N CYS A 10 -2.97 3.96 -2.93
CA CYS A 10 -2.51 5.18 -3.58
C CYS A 10 -2.51 6.39 -2.63
N LEU A 11 -3.50 6.51 -1.74
CA LEU A 11 -3.53 7.55 -0.72
C LEU A 11 -2.34 7.40 0.26
N HIS A 12 -2.09 6.18 0.72
CA HIS A 12 -0.94 5.86 1.56
C HIS A 12 0.39 6.20 0.88
N ALA A 13 0.55 5.83 -0.39
CA ALA A 13 1.74 6.18 -1.16
C ALA A 13 1.92 7.71 -1.25
N ALA A 14 0.86 8.46 -1.57
CA ALA A 14 0.91 9.92 -1.63
C ALA A 14 1.27 10.56 -0.27
N ASP A 15 0.74 10.03 0.83
CA ASP A 15 1.07 10.52 2.17
C ASP A 15 2.53 10.21 2.57
N LEU A 16 3.05 9.04 2.19
CA LEU A 16 4.46 8.67 2.37
C LEU A 16 5.39 9.58 1.55
N VAL A 17 5.02 9.91 0.31
CA VAL A 17 5.76 10.86 -0.54
C VAL A 17 5.80 12.26 0.10
N ARG A 18 4.73 12.64 0.81
CA ARG A 18 4.66 13.89 1.59
C ARG A 18 5.41 13.82 2.92
N GLY A 19 6.10 12.71 3.22
CA GLY A 19 6.86 12.52 4.45
C GLY A 19 6.01 12.22 5.69
N LYS A 20 4.73 11.88 5.52
CA LYS A 20 3.87 11.50 6.65
C LYS A 20 4.15 10.07 7.10
N VAL A 21 3.88 9.82 8.38
CA VAL A 21 3.78 8.46 8.91
C VAL A 21 2.32 8.00 8.76
N ILE A 22 2.12 6.82 8.20
CA ILE A 22 0.81 6.23 7.98
C ILE A 22 0.62 4.98 8.86
N HIS A 23 -0.63 4.62 9.10
CA HIS A 23 -0.98 3.35 9.73
C HIS A 23 -1.42 2.37 8.64
N LEU A 24 -0.86 1.16 8.68
CA LEU A 24 -1.19 0.07 7.79
C LEU A 24 -1.79 -1.08 8.60
N ARG A 25 -2.86 -1.67 8.06
CA ARG A 25 -3.31 -3.01 8.46
C ARG A 25 -2.38 -4.07 7.87
N ASP A 26 -2.49 -5.31 8.34
CA ASP A 26 -1.62 -6.40 7.89
C ASP A 26 -1.70 -6.64 6.38
N GLU A 27 -2.90 -6.56 5.79
CA GLU A 27 -3.08 -6.76 4.35
C GLU A 27 -2.46 -5.62 3.54
N GLU A 28 -2.57 -4.37 4.03
CA GLU A 28 -1.96 -3.20 3.38
C GLU A 28 -0.44 -3.24 3.55
N ARG A 29 0.06 -3.65 4.72
CA ARG A 29 1.49 -3.82 4.97
C ARG A 29 2.11 -4.79 3.97
N ALA A 30 1.45 -5.90 3.67
CA ALA A 30 1.94 -6.87 2.70
C ALA A 30 2.21 -6.24 1.32
N VAL A 31 1.40 -5.26 0.91
CA VAL A 31 1.62 -4.49 -0.32
C VAL A 31 2.90 -3.67 -0.26
N PHE A 32 3.18 -3.06 0.89
CA PHE A 32 4.36 -2.20 1.05
C PHE A 32 5.65 -2.96 1.38
N GLU A 33 5.58 -4.26 1.65
CA GLU A 33 6.73 -5.09 2.05
C GLU A 33 7.83 -5.09 0.97
N ALA A 34 7.46 -5.08 -0.31
CA ALA A 34 8.40 -4.99 -1.42
C ALA A 34 9.27 -3.71 -1.36
N PHE A 35 8.71 -2.60 -0.88
CA PHE A 35 9.45 -1.34 -0.72
C PHE A 35 10.33 -1.32 0.54
N SER A 36 9.97 -2.11 1.55
CA SER A 36 10.77 -2.29 2.78
C SER A 36 12.06 -3.06 2.45
N VAL A 37 11.95 -4.13 1.68
CA VAL A 37 13.09 -4.96 1.24
C VAL A 37 14.16 -4.15 0.50
N ILE A 38 13.74 -3.19 -0.33
CA ILE A 38 14.65 -2.29 -1.07
C ILE A 38 15.04 -1.03 -0.27
N GLY A 39 14.55 -0.88 0.96
CA GLY A 39 14.93 0.19 1.88
C GLY A 39 14.23 1.53 1.65
N TYR A 40 13.13 1.58 0.92
CA TYR A 40 12.38 2.82 0.66
C TYR A 40 11.42 3.18 1.80
N VAL A 41 10.81 2.18 2.43
CA VAL A 41 9.94 2.37 3.58
C VAL A 41 10.47 1.62 4.80
N HIS A 42 10.04 2.05 5.98
CA HIS A 42 10.36 1.42 7.24
C HIS A 42 9.10 1.19 8.06
N PHE A 43 9.02 0.00 8.67
CA PHE A 43 7.91 -0.40 9.52
C PHE A 43 8.28 -0.35 10.99
N GLN A 44 7.35 0.15 11.80
CA GLN A 44 7.45 0.17 13.25
C GLN A 44 6.14 -0.36 13.86
N PRO A 45 6.19 -1.13 14.96
CA PRO A 45 4.98 -1.55 15.65
C PRO A 45 4.26 -0.32 16.22
N SER A 46 2.94 -0.25 16.08
CA SER A 46 2.15 0.80 16.73
C SER A 46 2.03 0.52 18.21
N GLN A 47 2.35 1.51 19.06
CA GLN A 47 2.22 1.40 20.51
C GLN A 47 0.76 1.37 20.99
N HIS A 48 -0.17 1.85 20.16
CA HIS A 48 -1.59 2.01 20.52
C HIS A 48 -2.45 0.84 20.08
N SER A 49 -2.00 0.07 19.09
CA SER A 49 -2.77 -1.06 18.54
C SER A 49 -1.84 -2.09 17.91
N ASN A 50 -1.89 -3.32 18.41
CA ASN A 50 -1.14 -4.44 17.84
C ASN A 50 -1.60 -4.83 16.43
N ALA A 51 -2.78 -4.38 16.01
CA ALA A 51 -3.34 -4.65 14.68
C ALA A 51 -2.86 -3.65 13.62
N LEU A 52 -2.05 -2.66 13.99
CA LEU A 52 -1.58 -1.60 13.09
C LEU A 52 -0.05 -1.52 13.09
N THR A 53 0.50 -1.37 11.89
CA THR A 53 1.92 -1.09 11.67
C THR A 53 2.08 0.36 11.23
N LEU A 54 2.99 1.10 11.87
CA LEU A 54 3.40 2.41 11.41
C LEU A 54 4.36 2.26 10.24
N CYS A 55 4.14 3.02 9.17
CA CYS A 55 5.00 3.05 8.00
C CYS A 55 5.46 4.47 7.70
N SER A 56 6.75 4.63 7.41
CA SER A 56 7.37 5.89 7.02
C SER A 56 8.26 5.69 5.80
N CYS A 57 8.47 6.74 5.02
CA CYS A 57 9.32 6.68 3.83
C CYS A 57 10.67 7.37 4.07
N ARG A 58 11.75 6.68 3.73
CA ARG A 58 13.13 7.19 3.85
C ARG A 58 13.55 8.00 2.64
N HIS A 59 13.07 7.62 1.45
CA HIS A 59 13.46 8.23 0.18
C HIS A 59 12.22 8.58 -0.66
N PRO A 60 11.47 9.66 -0.32
CA PRO A 60 10.19 9.97 -0.94
C PRO A 60 10.20 10.01 -2.47
N ALA A 61 11.17 10.70 -3.08
CA ALA A 61 11.24 10.82 -4.54
C ALA A 61 11.55 9.49 -5.25
N LEU A 62 12.42 8.67 -4.69
CA LEU A 62 12.73 7.34 -5.24
C LEU A 62 11.55 6.38 -5.07
N PHE A 63 10.90 6.45 -3.91
CA PHE A 63 9.69 5.70 -3.63
C PHE A 63 8.56 6.08 -4.59
N GLU A 64 8.29 7.37 -4.78
CA GLU A 64 7.27 7.88 -5.70
C GLU A 64 7.49 7.35 -7.12
N PHE A 65 8.72 7.54 -7.62
CA PHE A 65 9.09 7.08 -8.95
C PHE A 65 8.88 5.58 -9.10
N TYR A 66 9.40 4.80 -8.16
CA TYR A 66 9.31 3.34 -8.24
C TYR A 66 7.86 2.85 -8.07
N PHE A 67 7.10 3.44 -7.14
CA PHE A 67 5.71 3.07 -6.88
C PHE A 67 4.85 3.30 -8.12
N TYR A 68 4.82 4.53 -8.66
CA TYR A 68 3.89 4.88 -9.75
C TYR A 68 4.34 4.37 -11.12
N TYR A 69 5.64 4.34 -11.39
CA TYR A 69 6.14 4.04 -12.75
C TYR A 69 6.62 2.61 -12.93
N ARG A 70 6.79 1.83 -11.85
CA ARG A 70 7.27 0.46 -11.93
C ARG A 70 6.39 -0.54 -11.20
N TRP A 71 6.22 -0.36 -9.89
CA TRP A 71 5.53 -1.35 -9.08
C TRP A 71 4.03 -1.40 -9.39
N LEU A 72 3.33 -0.25 -9.38
CA LEU A 72 1.87 -0.21 -9.54
C LEU A 72 1.42 -0.80 -10.89
N PRO A 73 1.98 -0.40 -12.05
CA PRO A 73 1.58 -0.98 -13.34
C PRO A 73 1.76 -2.50 -13.41
N SER A 74 2.80 -3.05 -12.76
CA SER A 74 3.08 -4.49 -12.73
C SER A 74 2.22 -5.27 -11.74
N ASN A 75 1.50 -4.59 -10.84
CA ASN A 75 0.77 -5.22 -9.73
C ASN A 75 -0.72 -4.85 -9.71
N LEU A 76 -1.27 -4.28 -10.81
CA LEU A 76 -2.69 -3.93 -10.90
C LEU A 76 -3.62 -5.12 -10.66
N ASP A 77 -3.19 -6.34 -10.98
CA ASP A 77 -3.96 -7.56 -10.75
C ASP A 77 -4.26 -7.83 -9.28
N LEU A 78 -3.45 -7.31 -8.35
CA LEU A 78 -3.68 -7.44 -6.90
C LEU A 78 -4.96 -6.74 -6.42
N PHE A 79 -5.48 -5.80 -7.21
CA PHE A 79 -6.61 -4.94 -6.84
C PHE A 79 -7.87 -5.23 -7.65
N ARG A 80 -7.84 -6.22 -8.54
CA ARG A 80 -9.00 -6.59 -9.34
C ARG A 80 -10.04 -7.25 -8.46
N LEU A 81 -11.29 -6.80 -8.59
CA LEU A 81 -12.42 -7.48 -7.96
C LEU A 81 -12.48 -8.95 -8.42
N PRO A 82 -12.80 -9.88 -7.50
CA PRO A 82 -13.15 -11.25 -7.85
C PRO A 82 -14.16 -11.28 -9.01
N PRO A 83 -14.03 -12.21 -9.96
CA PRO A 83 -14.96 -12.31 -11.11
C PRO A 83 -16.44 -12.35 -10.70
N GLU A 84 -16.72 -12.93 -9.53
CA GLU A 84 -18.06 -13.08 -8.94
C GLU A 84 -18.70 -11.74 -8.55
N LEU A 85 -17.90 -10.74 -8.16
CA LEU A 85 -18.38 -9.40 -7.79
C LEU A 85 -18.53 -8.48 -9.00
N ARG A 86 -17.84 -8.76 -10.12
CA ARG A 86 -17.98 -8.00 -11.38
C ARG A 86 -19.33 -8.21 -12.07
N GLN A 87 -20.01 -9.33 -11.82
CA GLN A 87 -21.30 -9.63 -12.44
C GLN A 87 -22.46 -8.79 -11.89
N ASN A 88 -22.29 -8.17 -10.70
CA ASN A 88 -23.33 -7.36 -10.05
C ASN A 88 -23.23 -5.85 -10.34
N GLU A 89 -22.24 -5.39 -11.10
CA GLU A 89 -22.12 -3.95 -11.47
C GLU A 89 -22.99 -3.55 -12.67
N PHE A 90 -23.69 -4.51 -13.31
CA PHE A 90 -24.54 -4.28 -14.49
C PHE A 90 -25.96 -4.89 -14.37
N ALA A 91 -26.40 -5.23 -13.16
CA ALA A 91 -27.76 -5.73 -12.88
C ALA A 91 -28.63 -4.64 -12.24
#